data_AF-A0A6J5FBJ6-F1
#
_entry.id   AF-A0A6J5FBJ6-F1
#
_cell.length_a   1.000
_cell.length_b   1.000
_cell.length_c   1.000
_cell.angle_alpha   90.00
_cell.angle_beta   90.00
_cell.angle_gamma   90.00
#
_symmetry.space_group_name_H-M   'P 1'
#
loop_
_entity.id
_entity.type
_entity.pdbx_description
1 polymer ?
#
loop_
_entity_poly.entity_id
_entity_poly.type
_entity_poly.pdbx_seq_one_letter_code
_entity_poly.pdbx_strand_id
1 'polypeptide(L)'
;MRKTLRTLRSRVGRVMRDVERQLDAVADCSRAALQELIGRMKRILSQEPKDKNKLYALHAPEVECLAKGKARTPYEFGVKVSITSTHKEGLVVGMRSMPGNPYDGHTLAEALEQAAILSDVTPEVAVVDRGYKGVAIDGVKVYHPGLRRGITRALRAMIRRRSAIEPAIGHMKSDGKLDRNWLKGALGDAIHAVLCGAGYNLRMILRKPRLLYAFVLAALLNLSIAADVMV
;
A
#
# COMPACT_ATOMS: atom_id res chain seq x y z
N MET A 1 17.42 15.15 21.64
CA MET A 1 16.31 14.15 21.58
C MET A 1 16.05 13.43 22.91
N ARG A 2 17.07 12.88 23.62
CA ARG A 2 16.87 12.12 24.88
C ARG A 2 16.14 12.91 25.99
N LYS A 3 16.48 14.19 26.20
CA LYS A 3 15.81 15.06 27.18
C LYS A 3 14.32 15.23 26.88
N THR A 4 13.96 15.48 25.62
CA THR A 4 12.57 15.61 25.16
C THR A 4 11.78 14.33 25.40
N LEU A 5 12.35 13.17 25.04
CA LEU A 5 11.71 11.87 25.27
C LEU A 5 11.49 11.59 26.75
N ARG A 6 12.45 11.93 27.61
CA ARG A 6 12.30 11.82 29.07
C ARG A 6 11.16 12.68 29.60
N THR A 7 11.07 13.93 29.14
CA THR A 7 9.97 14.84 29.52
C THR A 7 8.61 14.30 29.06
N LEU A 8 8.51 13.83 27.81
CA LEU A 8 7.28 13.23 27.28
C LEU A 8 6.87 11.99 28.08
N ARG A 9 7.80 11.07 28.35
CA ARG A 9 7.54 9.86 29.15
C ARG A 9 7.03 10.20 30.54
N SER A 10 7.62 11.21 31.19
CA SER A 10 7.18 11.68 32.51
C SER A 10 5.77 12.30 32.48
N ARG A 11 5.50 13.20 31.51
CA ARG A 11 4.18 13.83 31.34
C ARG A 11 3.10 12.80 31.07
N VAL A 12 3.34 11.90 30.12
CA VAL A 12 2.41 10.83 29.75
C VAL A 12 2.18 9.89 30.95
N GLY A 13 3.23 9.51 31.67
CA GLY A 13 3.11 8.66 32.86
C GLY A 13 2.38 9.34 34.04
N ARG A 14 2.39 10.67 34.14
CA ARG A 14 1.56 11.40 35.12
C ARG A 14 0.09 11.34 34.74
N VAL A 15 -0.25 11.75 33.51
CA VAL A 15 -1.63 11.72 33.00
C VAL A 15 -2.22 10.32 33.09
N MET A 16 -1.44 9.29 32.72
CA MET A 16 -1.90 7.90 32.79
C MET A 16 -2.27 7.47 34.21
N ARG A 17 -1.46 7.78 35.22
CA ARG A 17 -1.76 7.47 36.63
C ARG A 17 -3.00 8.21 37.14
N ASP A 18 -3.21 9.45 36.71
CA ASP A 18 -4.40 10.22 37.09
C ASP A 18 -5.67 9.63 36.45
N VAL A 19 -5.59 9.20 35.18
CA VAL A 19 -6.68 8.49 34.49
C VAL A 19 -6.99 7.15 35.17
N GLU A 20 -5.97 6.38 35.56
CA GLU A 20 -6.16 5.10 36.27
C GLU A 20 -6.87 5.26 37.60
N ARG A 21 -6.55 6.32 38.37
CA ARG A 21 -7.22 6.60 39.66
C ARG A 21 -8.71 6.92 39.51
N GLN A 22 -9.13 7.38 38.34
CA GLN A 22 -10.51 7.76 38.06
C GLN A 22 -11.30 6.66 37.35
N LEU A 23 -10.69 5.48 37.13
CA LEU A 23 -11.29 4.40 36.34
C LEU A 23 -12.64 3.93 36.90
N ASP A 24 -12.76 3.86 38.22
CA ASP A 24 -13.98 3.41 38.91
C ASP A 24 -15.12 4.45 38.85
N ALA A 25 -14.79 5.71 38.56
CA ALA A 25 -15.77 6.79 38.37
C ALA A 25 -16.34 6.84 36.94
N VAL A 26 -15.76 6.08 36.00
CA VAL A 26 -16.23 6.02 34.61
C VAL A 26 -17.35 5.00 34.47
N ALA A 27 -18.38 5.36 33.69
CA ALA A 27 -19.49 4.48 33.35
C ALA A 27 -19.02 3.15 32.74
N ASP A 28 -19.68 2.05 33.09
CA ASP A 28 -19.27 0.69 32.71
C ASP A 28 -19.17 0.49 31.20
N CYS A 29 -20.03 1.15 30.42
CA CYS A 29 -20.03 1.08 28.95
C CYS A 29 -18.71 1.56 28.32
N SER A 30 -18.00 2.48 28.97
CA SER A 30 -16.74 3.08 28.47
C SER A 30 -15.51 2.50 29.16
N ARG A 31 -15.70 1.76 30.25
CA ARG A 31 -14.63 1.22 31.10
C ARG A 31 -13.73 0.24 30.33
N ALA A 32 -14.32 -0.63 29.52
CA ALA A 32 -13.56 -1.60 28.72
C ALA A 32 -12.62 -0.93 27.70
N ALA A 33 -13.13 0.05 26.94
CA ALA A 33 -12.34 0.81 25.97
C ALA A 33 -11.22 1.62 26.65
N LEU A 34 -11.50 2.19 27.82
CA LEU A 34 -10.51 2.91 28.62
C LEU A 34 -9.43 1.98 29.16
N GLN A 35 -9.78 0.80 29.65
CA GLN A 35 -8.83 -0.22 30.10
C GLN A 35 -7.91 -0.67 28.96
N GLU A 36 -8.44 -0.88 27.76
CA GLU A 36 -7.63 -1.21 26.59
C GLU A 36 -6.64 -0.08 26.26
N LEU A 37 -7.11 1.17 26.27
CA LEU A 37 -6.26 2.34 26.04
C LEU A 37 -5.16 2.47 27.10
N ILE A 38 -5.48 2.24 28.38
CA ILE A 38 -4.49 2.20 29.47
C ILE A 38 -3.45 1.10 29.22
N GLY A 39 -3.88 -0.10 28.80
CA GLY A 39 -2.99 -1.19 28.44
C GLY A 39 -2.02 -0.82 27.31
N ARG A 40 -2.53 -0.19 26.24
CA ARG A 40 -1.70 0.34 25.14
C ARG A 40 -0.72 1.41 25.62
N MET A 41 -1.15 2.32 26.48
CA MET A 41 -0.30 3.39 27.02
C MET A 41 0.82 2.84 27.93
N LYS A 42 0.52 1.84 28.76
CA LYS A 42 1.52 1.12 29.55
C LYS A 42 2.60 0.51 28.65
N ARG A 43 2.20 -0.15 27.58
CA ARG A 43 3.12 -0.71 26.57
C ARG A 43 4.00 0.37 25.93
N ILE A 44 3.46 1.54 25.57
CA ILE A 44 4.27 2.66 25.05
C ILE A 44 5.29 3.16 26.08
N LEU A 45 4.91 3.20 27.35
CA LEU A 45 5.78 3.66 28.43
C LEU A 45 6.84 2.63 28.81
N SER A 46 6.60 1.33 28.62
CA SER A 46 7.54 0.26 28.96
C SER A 46 8.44 -0.16 27.79
N GLN A 47 7.98 -0.01 26.54
CA GLN A 47 8.72 -0.52 25.37
C GLN A 47 10.10 0.12 25.20
N GLU A 48 11.07 -0.70 24.81
CA GLU A 48 12.45 -0.32 24.58
C GLU A 48 12.76 -0.20 23.08
N PRO A 49 13.92 0.40 22.69
CA PRO A 49 14.32 0.54 21.29
C PRO A 49 14.35 -0.78 20.50
N LYS A 50 14.77 -1.89 21.13
CA LYS A 50 15.02 -3.18 20.49
C LYS A 50 13.88 -4.19 20.63
N ASP A 51 12.78 -3.80 21.26
CA ASP A 51 11.63 -4.68 21.44
C ASP A 51 11.04 -5.10 20.09
N LYS A 52 10.56 -6.34 20.04
CA LYS A 52 9.74 -6.84 18.93
C LYS A 52 8.30 -6.37 19.11
N ASN A 53 7.57 -6.23 18.01
CA ASN A 53 6.15 -5.81 18.00
C ASN A 53 5.96 -4.53 18.81
N LYS A 54 6.55 -3.42 18.38
CA LYS A 54 6.40 -2.14 19.07
C LYS A 54 5.11 -1.46 18.71
N LEU A 55 4.55 -0.71 19.65
CA LEU A 55 3.38 0.11 19.39
C LEU A 55 3.86 1.46 18.82
N TYR A 56 3.58 1.70 17.54
CA TYR A 56 3.99 2.93 16.83
C TYR A 56 2.90 4.01 16.84
N ALA A 57 1.63 3.62 16.88
CA ALA A 57 0.49 4.54 16.98
C ALA A 57 -0.51 4.05 18.04
N LEU A 58 -0.93 4.96 18.93
CA LEU A 58 -1.91 4.62 19.98
C LEU A 58 -3.29 4.28 19.41
N HIS A 59 -3.70 5.02 18.37
CA HIS A 59 -5.01 4.92 17.73
C HIS A 59 -5.10 3.80 16.67
N ALA A 60 -3.96 3.27 16.23
CA ALA A 60 -3.86 2.23 15.20
C ALA A 60 -2.74 1.24 15.60
N PRO A 61 -3.01 0.31 16.54
CA PRO A 61 -2.02 -0.61 17.08
C PRO A 61 -1.46 -1.61 16.07
N GLU A 62 -2.15 -1.83 14.96
CA GLU A 62 -1.77 -2.65 13.82
C GLU A 62 -0.66 -2.03 12.96
N VAL A 63 -0.38 -0.73 13.10
CA VAL A 63 0.63 -0.04 12.30
C VAL A 63 2.02 -0.60 12.56
N GLU A 64 2.71 -0.95 11.47
CA GLU A 64 4.08 -1.47 11.50
C GLU A 64 5.09 -0.42 11.07
N CYS A 65 6.35 -0.66 11.42
CA CYS A 65 7.47 0.14 10.92
C CYS A 65 8.15 -0.60 9.77
N LEU A 66 8.12 0.02 8.60
CA LEU A 66 8.69 -0.50 7.37
C LEU A 66 10.01 0.24 7.10
N ALA A 67 11.12 -0.48 7.27
CA ALA A 67 12.44 0.05 6.95
C ALA A 67 12.58 0.27 5.43
N LYS A 68 13.10 1.42 5.04
CA LYS A 68 13.38 1.80 3.67
C LYS A 68 14.87 2.01 3.46
N GLY A 69 15.36 1.62 2.30
CA GLY A 69 16.73 1.92 1.85
C GLY A 69 16.95 3.38 1.41
N LYS A 70 16.10 4.32 1.82
CA LYS A 70 16.17 5.74 1.43
C LYS A 70 16.85 6.56 2.52
N ALA A 71 17.87 7.33 2.15
CA ALA A 71 18.67 8.11 3.11
C ALA A 71 17.85 9.18 3.87
N ARG A 72 16.90 9.85 3.19
CA ARG A 72 16.11 10.94 3.78
C ARG A 72 14.92 10.45 4.62
N THR A 73 14.29 9.37 4.21
CA THR A 73 13.13 8.76 4.89
C THR A 73 13.38 7.27 5.10
N PRO A 74 14.16 6.91 6.14
CA PRO A 74 14.59 5.53 6.36
C PRO A 74 13.47 4.62 6.90
N TYR A 75 12.35 5.19 7.34
CA TYR A 75 11.20 4.44 7.86
C TYR A 75 9.90 5.02 7.32
N GLU A 76 8.97 4.13 7.00
CA GLU A 76 7.56 4.44 6.81
C GLU A 76 6.72 3.66 7.83
N PHE A 77 5.54 4.17 8.16
CA PHE A 77 4.64 3.56 9.11
C PHE A 77 3.33 3.21 8.41
N GLY A 78 2.89 1.96 8.55
CA GLY A 78 1.66 1.46 7.96
C GLY A 78 1.71 -0.05 7.79
N VAL A 79 0.85 -0.58 6.93
CA VAL A 79 0.90 -1.98 6.51
C VAL A 79 1.62 -2.10 5.16
N LYS A 80 2.32 -3.21 4.95
CA LYS A 80 2.86 -3.54 3.62
C LYS A 80 1.70 -3.85 2.68
N VAL A 81 1.81 -3.45 1.41
CA VAL A 81 0.83 -3.79 0.37
C VAL A 81 1.55 -4.46 -0.79
N SER A 82 1.07 -5.65 -1.18
CA SER A 82 1.49 -6.32 -2.40
C SER A 82 0.67 -5.81 -3.58
N ILE A 83 1.35 -5.54 -4.70
CA ILE A 83 0.77 -4.92 -5.89
C ILE A 83 1.15 -5.79 -7.08
N THR A 84 0.14 -6.27 -7.81
CA THR A 84 0.32 -7.08 -9.02
C THR A 84 -0.35 -6.37 -10.18
N SER A 85 0.39 -6.18 -11.28
CA SER A 85 -0.11 -5.54 -12.48
C SER A 85 0.16 -6.38 -13.73
N THR A 86 -0.68 -6.22 -14.75
CA THR A 86 -0.47 -6.84 -16.05
C THR A 86 0.79 -6.28 -16.69
N HIS A 87 1.59 -7.15 -17.29
CA HIS A 87 2.90 -6.74 -17.81
C HIS A 87 2.80 -5.78 -19.01
N LYS A 88 1.78 -5.99 -19.88
CA LYS A 88 1.61 -5.25 -21.14
C LYS A 88 0.79 -3.98 -20.98
N GLU A 89 -0.29 -4.00 -20.24
CA GLU A 89 -1.21 -2.87 -20.12
C GLU A 89 -0.91 -2.05 -18.86
N GLY A 90 -0.35 -2.67 -17.81
CA GLY A 90 -0.11 -2.02 -16.53
C GLY A 90 -1.34 -1.97 -15.62
N LEU A 91 -2.40 -2.73 -15.94
CA LEU A 91 -3.61 -2.78 -15.13
C LEU A 91 -3.32 -3.50 -13.82
N VAL A 92 -3.76 -2.93 -12.70
CA VAL A 92 -3.66 -3.58 -11.40
C VAL A 92 -4.67 -4.72 -11.34
N VAL A 93 -4.17 -5.94 -11.18
CA VAL A 93 -4.96 -7.17 -11.05
C VAL A 93 -4.79 -7.82 -9.69
N GLY A 94 -3.98 -7.25 -8.80
CA GLY A 94 -3.85 -7.67 -7.41
C GLY A 94 -3.40 -6.51 -6.54
N MET A 95 -4.02 -6.37 -5.38
CA MET A 95 -3.75 -5.31 -4.42
C MET A 95 -4.16 -5.83 -3.04
N ARG A 96 -3.19 -6.18 -2.19
CA ARG A 96 -3.44 -6.88 -0.93
C ARG A 96 -2.59 -6.35 0.20
N SER A 97 -3.22 -6.04 1.34
CA SER A 97 -2.53 -5.72 2.58
C SER A 97 -1.85 -6.97 3.15
N MET A 98 -0.61 -6.81 3.60
CA MET A 98 0.25 -7.86 4.13
C MET A 98 0.65 -7.50 5.57
N PRO A 99 -0.24 -7.74 6.56
CA PRO A 99 0.09 -7.52 7.97
C PRO A 99 1.17 -8.50 8.46
N GLY A 100 1.87 -8.13 9.51
CA GLY A 100 3.01 -8.84 10.10
C GLY A 100 4.37 -8.49 9.47
N ASN A 101 4.45 -7.46 8.63
CA ASN A 101 5.64 -7.08 7.84
C ASN A 101 6.40 -8.30 7.26
N PRO A 102 5.73 -9.16 6.47
CA PRO A 102 6.34 -10.36 5.94
C PRO A 102 7.47 -10.02 4.98
N TYR A 103 8.45 -10.91 4.85
CA TYR A 103 9.46 -10.82 3.79
C TYR A 103 8.78 -10.90 2.42
N ASP A 104 9.22 -10.06 1.48
CA ASP A 104 8.56 -9.91 0.17
C ASP A 104 8.38 -11.26 -0.54
N GLY A 105 9.38 -12.14 -0.49
CA GLY A 105 9.30 -13.47 -1.11
C GLY A 105 8.14 -14.33 -0.59
N HIS A 106 7.74 -14.19 0.67
CA HIS A 106 6.62 -14.95 1.23
C HIS A 106 5.25 -14.42 0.76
N THR A 107 5.20 -13.23 0.19
CA THR A 107 3.95 -12.59 -0.26
C THR A 107 3.55 -12.96 -1.69
N LEU A 108 4.43 -13.64 -2.44
CA LEU A 108 4.22 -13.88 -3.87
C LEU A 108 3.05 -14.84 -4.15
N ALA A 109 2.92 -15.90 -3.35
CA ALA A 109 1.86 -16.88 -3.52
C ALA A 109 0.48 -16.23 -3.37
N GLU A 110 0.27 -15.49 -2.29
CA GLU A 110 -0.97 -14.75 -2.04
C GLU A 110 -1.25 -13.68 -3.11
N ALA A 111 -0.20 -13.04 -3.64
CA ALA A 111 -0.34 -12.04 -4.70
C ALA A 111 -0.81 -12.66 -6.02
N LEU A 112 -0.24 -13.81 -6.40
CA LEU A 112 -0.64 -14.54 -7.61
C LEU A 112 -2.01 -15.18 -7.47
N GLU A 113 -2.34 -15.72 -6.29
CA GLU A 113 -3.67 -16.23 -5.99
C GLU A 113 -4.73 -15.13 -6.17
N GLN A 114 -4.52 -13.95 -5.60
CA GLN A 114 -5.44 -12.83 -5.77
C GLN A 114 -5.56 -12.42 -7.25
N ALA A 115 -4.43 -12.38 -7.97
CA ALA A 115 -4.45 -12.05 -9.40
C ALA A 115 -5.22 -13.08 -10.22
N ALA A 116 -5.10 -14.37 -9.90
CA ALA A 116 -5.84 -15.44 -10.55
C ALA A 116 -7.35 -15.30 -10.30
N ILE A 117 -7.75 -15.06 -9.04
CA ILE A 117 -9.16 -14.88 -8.66
C ILE A 117 -9.77 -13.66 -9.37
N LEU A 118 -9.07 -12.53 -9.40
CA LEU A 118 -9.62 -11.29 -9.96
C LEU A 118 -9.64 -11.26 -11.50
N SER A 119 -8.76 -12.03 -12.14
CA SER A 119 -8.69 -12.11 -13.61
C SER A 119 -9.37 -13.35 -14.20
N ASP A 120 -9.77 -14.30 -13.36
CA ASP A 120 -10.24 -15.64 -13.75
C ASP A 120 -9.23 -16.39 -14.64
N VAL A 121 -7.93 -16.06 -14.49
CA VAL A 121 -6.83 -16.62 -15.30
C VAL A 121 -5.62 -16.88 -14.42
N THR A 122 -5.10 -18.11 -14.44
CA THR A 122 -3.87 -18.48 -13.72
C THR A 122 -2.63 -17.86 -14.39
N PRO A 123 -1.85 -17.01 -13.71
CA PRO A 123 -0.68 -16.38 -14.32
C PRO A 123 0.45 -17.39 -14.57
N GLU A 124 0.81 -17.62 -15.83
CA GLU A 124 1.92 -18.53 -16.18
C GLU A 124 3.31 -17.92 -15.92
N VAL A 125 3.41 -16.60 -15.95
CA VAL A 125 4.67 -15.85 -15.87
C VAL A 125 4.53 -14.68 -14.89
N ALA A 126 5.43 -14.62 -13.93
CA ALA A 126 5.51 -13.53 -12.95
C ALA A 126 6.87 -12.85 -13.03
N VAL A 127 6.90 -11.54 -13.25
CA VAL A 127 8.14 -10.75 -13.26
C VAL A 127 8.16 -9.90 -11.99
N VAL A 128 8.91 -10.34 -10.97
CA VAL A 128 8.64 -9.98 -9.55
C VAL A 128 9.43 -8.77 -9.07
N ASP A 129 10.03 -8.73 -7.87
CA ASP A 129 11.14 -7.83 -7.55
C ASP A 129 12.44 -8.57 -7.20
N ARG A 130 13.59 -7.90 -7.03
CA ARG A 130 14.80 -8.64 -6.55
C ARG A 130 14.60 -9.20 -5.14
N GLY A 131 13.72 -8.59 -4.34
CA GLY A 131 13.31 -9.06 -3.02
C GLY A 131 12.56 -10.40 -3.04
N TYR A 132 12.15 -10.89 -4.21
CA TYR A 132 11.44 -12.16 -4.40
C TYR A 132 12.38 -13.29 -4.89
N LYS A 133 13.69 -13.08 -4.82
CA LYS A 133 14.69 -14.05 -5.27
C LYS A 133 14.55 -15.37 -4.48
N GLY A 134 14.56 -16.49 -5.20
CA GLY A 134 14.56 -17.83 -4.60
C GLY A 134 13.16 -18.39 -4.32
N VAL A 135 12.11 -17.64 -4.61
CA VAL A 135 10.73 -18.12 -4.51
C VAL A 135 10.38 -18.90 -5.77
N ALA A 136 9.90 -20.13 -5.59
CA ALA A 136 9.33 -20.96 -6.64
C ALA A 136 7.86 -21.21 -6.30
N ILE A 137 6.99 -21.06 -7.30
CA ILE A 137 5.56 -21.35 -7.21
C ILE A 137 5.25 -22.34 -8.32
N ASP A 138 4.54 -23.40 -7.96
CA ASP A 138 4.22 -24.45 -8.92
C ASP A 138 3.37 -23.90 -10.07
N GLY A 139 3.65 -24.33 -11.29
CA GLY A 139 2.99 -23.84 -12.50
C GLY A 139 3.33 -22.40 -12.94
N VAL A 140 4.13 -21.63 -12.19
CA VAL A 140 4.44 -20.23 -12.51
C VAL A 140 5.94 -19.99 -12.73
N LYS A 141 6.30 -19.43 -13.89
CA LYS A 141 7.66 -19.03 -14.21
C LYS A 141 7.98 -17.66 -13.59
N VAL A 142 8.79 -17.65 -12.54
CA VAL A 142 9.19 -16.43 -11.83
C VAL A 142 10.50 -15.88 -12.38
N TYR A 143 10.48 -14.62 -12.82
CA TYR A 143 11.65 -13.91 -13.35
C TYR A 143 12.03 -12.68 -12.51
N HIS A 144 13.34 -12.51 -12.26
CA HIS A 144 13.88 -11.35 -11.56
C HIS A 144 15.20 -10.83 -12.18
N PRO A 145 15.59 -9.57 -11.92
CA PRO A 145 16.88 -9.00 -12.30
C PRO A 145 18.03 -9.83 -11.76
N GLY A 146 19.11 -9.88 -12.55
CA GLY A 146 20.33 -10.59 -12.17
C GLY A 146 20.42 -12.04 -12.66
N LEU A 147 19.41 -12.56 -13.36
CA LEU A 147 19.56 -13.76 -14.18
C LEU A 147 20.68 -13.50 -15.22
N ARG A 148 21.63 -14.43 -15.38
CA ARG A 148 22.79 -14.27 -16.30
C ARG A 148 22.83 -15.30 -17.43
N ARG A 149 22.19 -16.46 -17.28
CA ARG A 149 22.22 -17.59 -18.23
C ARG A 149 20.84 -17.81 -18.86
N GLY A 150 20.81 -18.20 -20.13
CA GLY A 150 19.57 -18.59 -20.82
C GLY A 150 18.59 -17.46 -21.15
N ILE A 151 19.05 -16.20 -21.23
CA ILE A 151 18.17 -15.04 -21.42
C ILE A 151 18.08 -14.67 -22.90
N THR A 152 16.89 -14.86 -23.47
CA THR A 152 16.54 -14.33 -24.80
C THR A 152 16.40 -12.80 -24.77
N ARG A 153 16.53 -12.15 -25.94
CA ARG A 153 16.31 -10.69 -26.06
C ARG A 153 14.92 -10.27 -25.56
N ALA A 154 13.91 -11.09 -25.84
CA ALA A 154 12.53 -10.88 -25.39
C ALA A 154 12.41 -10.94 -23.86
N LEU A 155 12.98 -11.96 -23.21
CA LEU A 155 12.96 -12.08 -21.76
C LEU A 155 13.70 -10.93 -21.08
N ARG A 156 14.83 -10.48 -21.65
CA ARG A 156 15.55 -9.30 -21.15
C ARG A 156 14.70 -8.03 -21.22
N ALA A 157 13.96 -7.83 -22.30
CA ALA A 157 13.04 -6.70 -22.43
C ALA A 157 11.89 -6.80 -21.42
N MET A 158 11.36 -8.00 -21.19
CA MET A 158 10.31 -8.27 -20.20
C MET A 158 10.77 -7.94 -18.78
N ILE A 159 11.95 -8.40 -18.37
CA ILE A 159 12.55 -8.11 -17.05
C ILE A 159 12.79 -6.60 -16.89
N ARG A 160 13.26 -5.91 -17.93
CA ARG A 160 13.46 -4.44 -17.87
C ARG A 160 12.14 -3.69 -17.72
N ARG A 161 11.09 -4.09 -18.46
CA ARG A 161 9.77 -3.42 -18.42
C ARG A 161 9.12 -3.45 -17.04
N ARG A 162 9.46 -4.43 -16.19
CA ARG A 162 8.97 -4.52 -14.81
C ARG A 162 9.16 -3.21 -14.03
N SER A 163 10.22 -2.44 -14.28
CA SER A 163 10.41 -1.14 -13.61
C SER A 163 9.27 -0.15 -13.86
N ALA A 164 8.40 -0.37 -14.85
CA ALA A 164 7.18 0.41 -15.07
C ALA A 164 6.19 0.33 -13.90
N ILE A 165 6.29 -0.67 -13.02
CA ILE A 165 5.48 -0.74 -11.80
C ILE A 165 5.83 0.40 -10.83
N GLU A 166 7.07 0.88 -10.82
CA GLU A 166 7.52 1.94 -9.91
C GLU A 166 6.80 3.28 -10.19
N PRO A 167 6.72 3.78 -11.45
CA PRO A 167 5.83 4.88 -11.79
C PRO A 167 4.36 4.63 -11.44
N ALA A 168 3.85 3.41 -11.63
CA ALA A 168 2.47 3.07 -11.29
C ALA A 168 2.21 3.23 -9.79
N ILE A 169 3.11 2.70 -8.95
CA ILE A 169 3.06 2.87 -7.49
C ILE A 169 3.19 4.36 -7.12
N GLY A 170 4.06 5.11 -7.80
CA GLY A 170 4.18 6.55 -7.65
C GLY A 170 2.84 7.28 -7.84
N HIS A 171 2.13 6.96 -8.93
CA HIS A 171 0.79 7.51 -9.20
C HIS A 171 -0.25 7.05 -8.19
N MET A 172 -0.22 5.79 -7.74
CA MET A 172 -1.11 5.32 -6.67
C MET A 172 -0.88 6.07 -5.36
N LYS A 173 0.35 6.44 -5.06
CA LYS A 173 0.72 7.24 -3.89
C LYS A 173 0.26 8.70 -4.01
N SER A 174 0.62 9.38 -5.11
CA SER A 174 0.29 10.81 -5.30
C SER A 174 -1.20 11.04 -5.57
N ASP A 175 -1.75 10.30 -6.53
CA ASP A 175 -3.09 10.52 -7.09
C ASP A 175 -4.12 9.64 -6.39
N GLY A 176 -3.72 8.42 -6.04
CA GLY A 176 -4.55 7.41 -5.38
C GLY A 176 -4.56 7.47 -3.85
N LYS A 177 -3.75 8.35 -3.24
CA LYS A 177 -3.60 8.50 -1.78
C LYS A 177 -3.12 7.24 -1.06
N LEU A 178 -2.47 6.31 -1.75
CA LEU A 178 -1.92 5.09 -1.13
C LEU A 178 -0.96 5.37 0.04
N ASP A 179 -0.33 6.55 0.09
CA ASP A 179 0.54 6.98 1.19
C ASP A 179 -0.18 7.25 2.52
N ARG A 180 -1.50 7.38 2.53
CA ARG A 180 -2.26 7.71 3.75
C ARG A 180 -3.58 6.96 3.77
N ASN A 181 -3.77 6.11 4.76
CA ASN A 181 -5.05 5.47 5.02
C ASN A 181 -5.87 6.26 6.05
N TRP A 182 -7.16 6.44 5.77
CA TRP A 182 -8.14 7.03 6.71
C TRP A 182 -9.10 6.00 7.31
N LEU A 183 -9.10 4.78 6.77
CA LEU A 183 -9.88 3.66 7.29
C LEU A 183 -9.14 3.05 8.50
N LYS A 184 -9.91 2.49 9.44
CA LYS A 184 -9.37 1.95 10.71
C LYS A 184 -9.19 0.44 10.63
N GLY A 185 -8.14 -0.07 11.28
CA GLY A 185 -7.93 -1.50 11.44
C GLY A 185 -7.41 -2.19 10.17
N ALA A 186 -7.01 -3.45 10.34
CA ALA A 186 -6.49 -4.27 9.25
C ALA A 186 -7.49 -4.44 8.08
N LEU A 187 -8.80 -4.48 8.37
CA LEU A 187 -9.83 -4.49 7.33
C LEU A 187 -9.85 -3.17 6.55
N GLY A 188 -9.74 -2.05 7.25
CA GLY A 188 -9.64 -0.73 6.62
C GLY A 188 -8.40 -0.61 5.73
N ASP A 189 -7.27 -1.15 6.17
CA ASP A 189 -6.05 -1.25 5.36
C ASP A 189 -6.24 -2.07 4.08
N ALA A 190 -6.88 -3.22 4.18
CA ALA A 190 -7.19 -4.08 3.04
C ALA A 190 -8.11 -3.38 2.03
N ILE A 191 -9.21 -2.77 2.51
CA ILE A 191 -10.17 -2.04 1.67
C ILE A 191 -9.47 -0.85 0.99
N HIS A 192 -8.71 -0.06 1.75
CA HIS A 192 -8.01 1.10 1.21
C HIS A 192 -7.05 0.72 0.08
N ALA A 193 -6.26 -0.34 0.27
CA ALA A 193 -5.36 -0.84 -0.75
C ALA A 193 -6.13 -1.16 -2.04
N VAL A 194 -7.18 -1.98 -1.97
CA VAL A 194 -8.02 -2.36 -3.12
C VAL A 194 -8.60 -1.14 -3.82
N LEU A 195 -9.14 -0.17 -3.07
CA LEU A 195 -9.71 1.06 -3.64
C LEU A 195 -8.65 1.91 -4.36
N CYS A 196 -7.43 2.00 -3.84
CA CYS A 196 -6.33 2.69 -4.53
C CYS A 196 -6.00 2.02 -5.88
N GLY A 197 -5.94 0.69 -5.91
CA GLY A 197 -5.70 -0.09 -7.13
C GLY A 197 -6.83 0.07 -8.16
N ALA A 198 -8.09 -0.05 -7.72
CA ALA A 198 -9.26 0.18 -8.56
C ALA A 198 -9.29 1.62 -9.11
N GLY A 199 -9.02 2.61 -8.26
CA GLY A 199 -8.94 4.02 -8.65
C GLY A 199 -7.84 4.29 -9.69
N TYR A 200 -6.70 3.59 -9.60
CA TYR A 200 -5.65 3.65 -10.61
C TYR A 200 -6.13 3.11 -11.96
N ASN A 201 -6.76 1.92 -11.98
CA ASN A 201 -7.33 1.34 -13.20
C ASN A 201 -8.39 2.24 -13.83
N LEU A 202 -9.30 2.79 -13.03
CA LEU A 202 -10.33 3.71 -13.52
C LEU A 202 -9.71 4.94 -14.18
N ARG A 203 -8.67 5.55 -13.59
CA ARG A 203 -7.95 6.67 -14.21
C ARG A 203 -7.31 6.26 -15.54
N MET A 204 -6.73 5.07 -15.64
CA MET A 204 -6.17 4.57 -16.90
C MET A 204 -7.25 4.38 -17.97
N ILE A 205 -8.37 3.76 -17.62
CA ILE A 205 -9.49 3.52 -18.53
C ILE A 205 -10.05 4.85 -19.00
N LEU A 206 -10.33 5.79 -18.08
CA LEU A 206 -10.93 7.10 -18.38
C LEU A 206 -10.00 8.02 -19.17
N ARG A 207 -8.67 7.81 -19.20
CA ARG A 207 -7.76 8.59 -20.06
C ARG A 207 -8.02 8.35 -21.55
N LYS A 208 -8.45 7.15 -21.95
CA LYS A 208 -8.71 6.80 -23.36
C LYS A 208 -9.93 7.53 -23.96
N PRO A 209 -11.14 7.47 -23.36
CA PRO A 209 -12.31 8.15 -23.90
C PRO A 209 -12.23 9.67 -23.80
N ARG A 210 -11.38 10.24 -22.92
CA ARG A 210 -11.17 11.72 -22.89
C ARG A 210 -10.64 12.26 -24.22
N LEU A 211 -9.76 11.52 -24.89
CA LEU A 211 -9.27 11.89 -26.22
C LEU A 211 -10.36 11.79 -27.27
N LEU A 212 -11.16 10.72 -27.22
CA LEU A 212 -12.31 10.56 -28.11
C LEU A 212 -13.35 11.66 -27.89
N TYR A 213 -13.66 11.98 -26.64
CA TYR A 213 -14.60 13.04 -26.28
C TYR A 213 -14.10 14.41 -26.76
N ALA A 214 -12.82 14.73 -26.55
CA ALA A 214 -12.21 15.96 -27.06
C ALA A 214 -12.25 16.03 -28.59
N PHE A 215 -12.01 14.92 -29.28
CA PHE A 215 -12.10 14.83 -30.73
C PHE A 215 -13.53 15.06 -31.24
N VAL A 216 -14.52 14.39 -30.64
CA VAL A 216 -15.94 14.56 -30.97
C VAL A 216 -16.38 16.00 -30.72
N LEU A 217 -16.00 16.59 -29.58
CA LEU A 217 -16.32 17.99 -29.26
C LEU A 217 -15.71 18.97 -30.28
N ALA A 218 -14.46 18.77 -30.66
CA ALA A 218 -13.80 19.60 -31.68
C ALA A 218 -14.49 19.48 -33.05
N ALA A 219 -14.89 18.27 -33.44
CA ALA A 219 -15.64 18.05 -34.68
C ALA A 219 -16.98 18.79 -34.67
N LEU A 220 -17.75 18.70 -33.57
CA LEU A 220 -19.03 19.38 -33.42
C LEU A 220 -18.89 20.92 -33.42
N LEU A 221 -17.87 21.46 -32.78
CA LEU A 221 -17.58 22.91 -32.78
C LEU A 221 -17.21 23.41 -34.19
N ASN A 222 -16.37 22.66 -34.92
CA ASN A 222 -16.00 23.01 -36.30
C ASN A 222 -17.21 22.98 -37.25
N LEU A 223 -18.13 22.01 -37.08
CA LEU A 223 -19.39 21.96 -37.83
C LEU A 223 -20.28 23.17 -37.54
N SER A 224 -20.33 23.63 -36.29
CA SER A 224 -21.12 24.81 -35.90
C SER A 224 -20.55 26.10 -36.50
N ILE A 225 -19.23 26.28 -36.45
CA ILE A 225 -18.55 27.44 -37.07
C ILE A 225 -18.74 27.45 -38.59
N ALA A 226 -18.65 26.29 -39.25
CA ALA A 226 -18.88 26.21 -40.69
C ALA A 226 -20.33 26.57 -41.07
N ALA A 227 -21.31 26.21 -40.23
CA ALA A 227 -22.70 26.59 -40.44
C ALA A 227 -22.93 28.10 -40.26
N ASP A 228 -22.28 28.74 -39.28
CA ASP A 228 -22.40 30.18 -39.02
C ASP A 228 -21.69 31.05 -40.09
N VAL A 229 -20.68 30.53 -40.79
CA VAL A 229 -19.98 31.24 -41.89
C VAL A 229 -20.72 31.12 -43.24
N MET A 230 -21.65 30.17 -43.35
CA MET A 230 -22.44 29.94 -44.57
C MET A 230 -23.80 30.66 -44.57
N VAL A 231 -24.09 31.47 -43.55
CA VAL A 231 -25.26 32.35 -43.44
C VAL A 231 -24.80 33.80 -43.52
#